data_AF-A0A6G9CSZ5-F1
#
_entry.id   AF-A0A6G9CSZ5-F1
#
_cell.length_a   1.000
_cell.length_b   1.000
_cell.length_c   1.000
_cell.angle_alpha   90.00
_cell.angle_beta   90.00
_cell.angle_gamma   90.00
#
_symmetry.space_group_name_H-M   'P 1'
#
loop_
_entity.id
_entity.type
_entity.pdbx_description
1 polymer ?
#
loop_
_entity_poly.entity_id
_entity_poly.type
_entity_poly.pdbx_seq_one_letter_code
_entity_poly.pdbx_strand_id
1 'polypeptide(L)' 'MKVTAPVEGFTGKSAYGPVVLDFVAGVAEVEGLPGPVAVYLLSCGYDVVDVKPKRASVKAKAETADAVGGLSE' A
#
# COMPACT_ATOMS: atom_id res chain seq x y z
N MET A 1 2.51 -5.12 -6.64
CA MET A 1 2.35 -3.69 -6.26
C MET A 1 2.31 -2.88 -7.55
N LYS A 2 1.42 -1.88 -7.65
CA LYS A 2 1.21 -1.11 -8.88
C LYS A 2 1.59 0.35 -8.66
N VAL A 3 2.37 0.92 -9.57
CA VAL A 3 2.76 2.35 -9.56
C VAL A 3 2.21 3.02 -10.81
N THR A 4 1.45 4.08 -10.66
CA THR A 4 0.92 4.87 -11.78
C THR A 4 1.68 6.19 -11.84
N ALA A 5 2.19 6.52 -13.04
CA ALA A 5 2.85 7.79 -13.29
C ALA A 5 1.83 8.93 -13.35
N PRO A 6 2.18 10.14 -12.87
CA PRO A 6 1.32 11.32 -13.02
C PRO A 6 1.21 11.78 -14.48
N VAL A 7 2.09 11.30 -15.35
CA VAL A 7 2.11 11.63 -16.78
C VAL A 7 1.32 10.57 -17.55
N GLU A 8 0.23 11.01 -18.18
CA GLU A 8 -0.65 10.15 -18.97
C GLU A 8 0.10 9.54 -20.16
N GLY A 9 0.00 8.21 -20.32
CA GLY A 9 0.64 7.49 -21.42
C GLY A 9 2.15 7.29 -21.31
N PHE A 10 2.77 7.66 -20.18
CA PHE A 10 4.22 7.51 -20.00
C PHE A 10 4.66 6.04 -20.16
N THR A 11 5.56 5.82 -21.12
CA THR A 11 6.10 4.49 -21.42
C THR A 11 7.61 4.56 -21.35
N GLY A 12 8.21 3.80 -20.44
CA GLY A 12 9.66 3.82 -20.27
C GLY A 12 10.13 3.30 -18.92
N LYS A 13 11.44 3.10 -18.83
CA LYS A 13 12.10 2.62 -17.61
C LYS A 13 12.58 3.80 -16.78
N SER A 14 12.27 3.79 -15.49
CA SER A 14 12.79 4.76 -14.52
C SER A 14 13.53 4.03 -13.41
N ALA A 15 14.75 4.46 -13.09
CA ALA A 15 15.56 3.87 -12.04
C ALA A 15 15.54 4.75 -10.79
N TYR A 16 15.21 4.14 -9.64
CA TYR A 16 15.18 4.75 -8.33
C TYR A 16 16.12 3.97 -7.40
N GLY A 17 17.40 4.34 -7.43
CA GLY A 17 18.45 3.58 -6.76
C GLY A 17 18.55 2.15 -7.32
N PRO A 18 18.37 1.10 -6.49
CA PRO A 18 18.42 -0.30 -6.95
C PRO A 18 17.11 -0.78 -7.60
N VAL A 19 16.04 0.02 -7.58
CA VAL A 19 14.72 -0.37 -8.11
C VAL A 19 14.56 0.20 -9.51
N VAL A 20 14.22 -0.63 -10.48
CA VAL A 20 13.87 -0.20 -11.84
C VAL A 20 12.37 -0.43 -12.04
N LEU A 21 11.64 0.64 -12.32
CA LEU A 21 10.23 0.61 -12.67
C LEU A 21 10.10 0.66 -14.19
N ASP A 22 9.45 -0.34 -14.76
CA ASP A 22 9.09 -0.38 -16.18
C ASP A 22 7.64 0.09 -16.32
N PHE A 23 7.45 1.30 -16.85
CA PHE A 23 6.12 1.86 -17.06
C PHE A 23 5.61 1.52 -18.45
N VAL A 24 4.40 0.96 -18.51
CA VAL A 24 3.63 0.65 -19.71
C VAL A 24 2.29 1.37 -19.63
N ALA A 25 2.01 2.25 -20.60
CA ALA A 25 0.82 3.10 -20.61
C ALA A 25 0.58 3.87 -19.29
N GLY A 26 1.64 4.38 -18.67
CA GLY A 26 1.60 5.10 -17.40
C GLY A 26 1.58 4.21 -16.16
N VAL A 27 1.69 2.88 -16.29
CA VAL A 27 1.58 1.92 -15.20
C VAL A 27 2.82 1.04 -15.11
N ALA A 28 3.43 0.94 -13.94
CA ALA A 28 4.49 -0.02 -13.63
C ALA A 28 4.01 -1.05 -12.61
N GLU A 29 4.20 -2.33 -12.90
CA GLU A 29 3.92 -3.43 -11.98
C GLU A 29 5.23 -3.97 -11.42
N VAL A 30 5.35 -4.02 -10.08
CA VAL A 30 6.54 -4.53 -9.39
C VAL A 30 6.17 -5.42 -8.22
N GLU A 31 6.99 -6.44 -7.96
CA GLU A 31 6.76 -7.44 -6.92
C GLU A 31 6.98 -6.90 -5.50
N GLY A 32 7.87 -5.92 -5.33
CA GLY A 32 8.16 -5.33 -4.03
C GLY A 32 8.88 -3.99 -4.15
N LEU A 33 8.27 -2.96 -3.58
CA LEU A 33 8.83 -1.60 -3.54
C LEU A 33 9.35 -1.32 -2.14
N PRO A 34 10.62 -0.91 -1.95
CA PRO A 34 11.13 -0.53 -0.65
C PRO A 34 10.30 0.61 -0.08
N GLY A 35 9.97 0.56 1.22
CA GLY A 35 9.20 1.60 1.90
C GLY A 35 9.68 3.04 1.62
N PRO A 36 10.99 3.33 1.70
CA PRO A 36 11.51 4.67 1.39
C PRO A 36 11.27 5.10 -0.06
N VAL A 37 11.36 4.17 -1.01
CA VAL A 37 11.13 4.46 -2.44
C VAL A 37 9.64 4.67 -2.71
N ALA A 38 8.75 3.93 -2.05
CA ALA A 38 7.31 4.16 -2.16
C ALA A 38 6.92 5.55 -1.64
N VAL A 39 7.48 5.98 -0.50
CA VAL A 39 7.26 7.34 0.06
C VAL A 39 7.82 8.42 -0.87
N TYR A 40 8.99 8.20 -1.47
CA TYR A 40 9.56 9.11 -2.46
C TYR A 40 8.67 9.26 -3.70
N LEU A 41 8.20 8.14 -4.26
CA LEU A 41 7.31 8.13 -5.42
C LEU A 41 5.99 8.86 -5.13
N LEU A 42 5.39 8.62 -3.96
CA LEU A 42 4.21 9.36 -3.50
C LEU A 42 4.47 10.86 -3.41
N SER A 43 5.64 11.27 -2.89
CA SER A 43 6.04 12.69 -2.81
C SER A 43 6.24 13.33 -4.18
N CYS A 44 6.66 12.55 -5.18
CA CYS A 44 6.79 12.98 -6.57
C CYS A 44 5.45 12.98 -7.33
N GLY A 45 4.34 12.60 -6.69
CA GLY A 45 3.01 12.56 -7.31
C GLY A 45 2.68 11.28 -8.07
N TYR A 46 3.45 10.21 -7.87
CA TYR A 46 3.08 8.87 -8.36
C TYR A 46 2.04 8.23 -7.44
N ASP A 47 1.10 7.50 -8.02
CA ASP A 47 0.12 6.73 -7.27
C ASP A 47 0.68 5.33 -7.01
N VAL A 48 0.84 4.94 -5.75
CA VAL A 48 1.44 3.67 -5.36
C VAL A 48 0.39 2.81 -4.64
N VAL A 49 -0.12 1.78 -5.34
CA VAL A 49 -1.13 0.85 -4.81
C VAL A 49 -0.45 -0.45 -4.37
N ASP A 50 -0.40 -0.67 -3.05
CA ASP A 50 -0.06 -1.98 -2.48
C ASP A 50 -1.20 -2.96 -2.73
N VAL A 51 -1.14 -3.65 -3.87
CA VAL A 51 -2.03 -4.78 -4.17
C VAL A 51 -1.60 -5.97 -3.30
N LYS A 52 -1.77 -5.85 -1.98
CA LYS A 52 -1.71 -7.00 -1.09
C LYS A 52 -2.86 -7.94 -1.51
N PRO A 53 -2.64 -9.26 -1.68
CA PRO A 53 -3.75 -10.17 -1.69
C PRO A 53 -4.49 -9.95 -0.38
N LYS A 54 -5.78 -9.61 -0.49
CA LYS A 54 -6.74 -9.34 0.58
C LYS A 54 -6.35 -10.07 1.88
N ARG A 55 -5.55 -9.44 2.73
CA ARG A 55 -5.45 -9.85 4.13
C ARG A 55 -6.80 -9.46 4.67
N ALA A 56 -7.66 -10.47 4.84
CA ALA A 56 -8.90 -10.35 5.54
C ALA A 56 -8.66 -9.44 6.74
N SER A 57 -9.38 -8.33 6.80
CA SER A 57 -9.57 -7.58 8.02
C SER A 57 -10.16 -8.56 9.02
N VAL A 58 -9.30 -9.25 9.78
CA VAL A 58 -9.71 -9.92 11.00
C VAL A 58 -10.23 -8.80 11.86
N LYS A 59 -11.55 -8.77 12.03
CA LYS A 59 -12.26 -8.00 13.04
C LYS A 59 -11.45 -8.04 14.33
N ALA A 60 -10.76 -6.96 14.66
CA ALA A 60 -10.44 -6.68 16.05
C ALA A 60 -11.73 -6.12 16.65
N LYS A 61 -12.54 -7.04 17.20
CA LYS A 61 -13.62 -6.74 18.14
C LYS A 61 -13.09 -5.72 19.16
N ALA A 62 -13.64 -4.51 19.17
CA ALA A 62 -13.78 -3.76 20.40
C ALA A 62 -15.18 -4.07 20.95
N GLU A 63 -15.30 -5.22 21.59
CA GLU A 63 -16.46 -5.61 22.38
C GLU A 63 -15.91 -5.91 23.78
N THR A 64 -15.78 -4.86 24.59
CA THR A 64 -15.67 -5.01 26.05
C THR A 64 -17.08 -4.80 26.58
N ALA A 65 -17.79 -5.91 26.73
CA ALA A 65 -18.80 -6.05 27.76
C ALA A 65 -18.07 -6.62 28.99
N ASP A 66 -18.01 -5.87 30.08
CA ASP A 66 -17.81 -6.46 31.40
C ASP A 66 -19.01 -6.09 32.26
N ALA A 67 -19.98 -7.01 32.23
CA ALA A 67 -21.00 -7.15 33.24
C ALA A 67 -20.53 -8.27 34.17
N VAL A 68 -20.07 -7.90 35.37
CA VAL A 68 -20.04 -8.73 36.57
C VAL A 68 -21.10 -8.09 37.48
N GLY A 69 -22.21 -8.74 37.81
CA GLY A 69 -22.25 -9.99 38.55
C GLY A 69 -22.25 -9.64 40.04
N GLY A 70 -23.43 -9.58 40.66
CA GLY A 70 -23.58 -9.16 42.05
C GLY A 70 -22.95 -10.12 43.06
N LEU A 71 -22.68 -9.62 44.25
CA LEU A 71 -22.66 -10.40 45.49
C LEU A 71 -23.02 -9.48 46.67
N SER A 72 -23.88 -10.01 47.53
CA SER A 72 -24.44 -9.44 48.75
C SER A 72 -23.40 -9.12 49.84
N GLU A 73 -23.73 -8.19 50.72
CA GLU A 73 -23.58 -8.34 52.19
C GLU A 73 -24.61 -7.48 52.92
#